data_AF-A0A8T0FUL3-F1
#
_entry.id   AF-A0A8T0FUL3-F1
#
_cell.length_a   1.000
_cell.length_b   1.000
_cell.length_c   1.000
_cell.angle_alpha   90.00
_cell.angle_beta   90.00
_cell.angle_gamma   90.00
#
_symmetry.space_group_name_H-M   'P 1'
#
loop_
_entity.id
_entity.type
_entity.pdbx_description
1 polymer ?
#
loop_
_entity_poly.entity_id
_entity_poly.type
_entity_poly.pdbx_seq_one_letter_code
_entity_poly.pdbx_strand_id
1 'polypeptide(L)' 'MLKAGERQSDVTRELNVFYNTIHRLWNHYQRDQNANRSHGSGSRRILTSSDDRCQLQCARCRRAMTERQMA' A
#
# COMPACT_ATOMS: atom_id res chain seq x y z
N MET A 1 -23.14 14.05 -15.47
CA MET A 1 -23.80 13.10 -14.56
C MET A 1 -24.18 11.88 -15.38
N LEU A 2 -23.63 10.70 -15.08
CA LEU A 2 -24.03 9.45 -15.76
C LEU A 2 -25.47 9.11 -15.36
N LYS A 3 -26.37 9.09 -16.34
CA LYS A 3 -27.79 8.76 -16.10
C LYS A 3 -27.90 7.29 -15.73
N ALA A 4 -28.67 6.99 -14.69
CA ALA A 4 -28.96 5.62 -14.28
C ALA A 4 -29.68 4.89 -15.43
N GLY A 5 -29.04 3.85 -15.97
CA GLY A 5 -29.61 3.01 -17.03
C GLY A 5 -28.85 2.98 -18.37
N GLU A 6 -27.75 3.72 -18.51
CA GLU A 6 -26.95 3.64 -19.75
C GLU A 6 -26.14 2.35 -19.84
N ARG A 7 -26.07 1.79 -21.06
CA ARG A 7 -25.24 0.63 -21.36
C ARG A 7 -23.79 1.01 -21.15
N GLN A 8 -23.05 0.17 -20.43
CA GLN A 8 -21.62 0.36 -20.16
C GLN A 8 -20.80 0.63 -21.44
N SER A 9 -21.23 0.14 -22.60
CA SER A 9 -20.59 0.41 -23.89
C SER A 9 -20.62 1.89 -24.30
N ASP A 10 -21.70 2.59 -24.02
CA ASP A 10 -21.88 3.99 -24.42
C ASP A 10 -20.99 4.88 -23.54
N VAL A 11 -20.96 4.59 -22.24
CA VAL A 11 -20.05 5.20 -21.27
C VAL A 11 -18.57 5.01 -21.64
N THR A 12 -18.19 3.83 -22.15
CA THR A 12 -16.80 3.58 -22.57
C THR A 12 -16.41 4.32 -23.84
N ARG A 13 -17.34 4.53 -24.79
CA ARG A 13 -17.10 5.34 -25.99
C ARG A 13 -16.97 6.82 -25.64
N GLU A 14 -17.82 7.32 -24.76
CA GLU A 14 -17.83 8.72 -24.34
C GLU A 14 -16.59 9.07 -23.53
N LEU A 15 -16.16 8.18 -22.63
CA LEU A 15 -15.00 8.42 -21.77
C LEU A 15 -13.66 8.05 -22.42
N ASN A 16 -13.63 7.47 -23.62
CA ASN A 16 -12.43 6.89 -24.27
C ASN A 16 -11.60 6.00 -23.31
N VAL A 17 -12.26 5.36 -22.36
CA VAL A 17 -11.66 4.50 -21.35
C VAL A 17 -12.17 3.09 -21.60
N PHE A 18 -11.24 2.15 -21.71
CA PHE A 18 -11.58 0.75 -21.93
C PHE A 18 -12.53 0.22 -20.85
N TYR A 19 -13.52 -0.56 -21.27
CA TYR A 19 -14.47 -1.29 -20.41
C TYR A 19 -13.77 -1.99 -19.24
N ASN A 20 -12.62 -2.60 -19.53
CA ASN A 20 -11.83 -3.35 -18.55
C ASN A 20 -11.33 -2.45 -17.39
N THR A 21 -11.06 -1.18 -17.66
CA THR A 21 -10.65 -0.20 -16.64
C THR A 21 -11.82 0.18 -15.74
N ILE A 22 -13.00 0.41 -16.32
CA ILE A 22 -14.23 0.71 -15.55
C ILE A 22 -14.63 -0.50 -14.70
N HIS A 23 -14.60 -1.71 -15.27
CA HIS A 23 -14.93 -2.93 -14.55
C HIS A 23 -13.99 -3.17 -13.36
N ARG A 24 -12.68 -2.98 -13.55
CA ARG A 24 -11.69 -3.10 -12.46
C ARG A 24 -11.89 -2.05 -11.37
N LEU A 25 -12.19 -0.80 -11.75
CA LEU A 25 -12.50 0.27 -10.79
C LEU A 25 -13.78 -0.02 -10.01
N TRP A 26 -14.82 -0.54 -10.66
CA TRP A 26 -16.06 -0.91 -10.00
C TRP A 26 -15.86 -2.03 -8.98
N ASN A 27 -15.11 -3.08 -9.36
CA ASN A 27 -14.77 -4.17 -8.45
C ASN A 27 -13.99 -3.68 -7.23
N HIS A 28 -13.01 -2.79 -7.44
CA HIS A 28 -12.25 -2.17 -6.36
C HIS A 28 -13.12 -1.29 -5.45
N TYR A 29 -14.01 -0.48 -6.03
CA TYR A 29 -14.92 0.37 -5.28
C TYR A 29 -15.90 -0.44 -4.43
N GLN A 30 -16.44 -1.55 -4.94
CA GLN A 30 -17.31 -2.41 -4.15
C GLN A 30 -16.59 -3.05 -2.96
N ARG A 31 -15.29 -3.33 -3.09
CA ARG A 31 -14.51 -4.01 -2.05
C ARG A 31 -14.02 -3.07 -0.96
N ASP A 32 -13.49 -1.91 -1.36
CA ASP A 32 -12.78 -1.01 -0.45
C ASP A 32 -13.57 0.30 -0.21
N GLN A 33 -14.75 0.48 -0.82
CA GLN A 33 -15.54 1.73 -0.87
C GLN A 33 -14.74 2.97 -1.30
N ASN A 34 -13.58 2.74 -1.91
CA ASN A 34 -12.63 3.78 -2.25
C ASN A 34 -12.38 3.72 -3.76
N ALA A 35 -12.74 4.80 -4.44
CA ALA A 35 -12.53 4.94 -5.89
C ALA A 35 -11.07 5.29 -6.22
N ASN A 36 -10.27 5.62 -5.21
CA ASN A 36 -8.84 5.84 -5.38
C ASN A 36 -8.15 4.51 -5.70
N ARG A 37 -7.28 4.53 -6.72
CA ARG A 37 -6.25 3.50 -6.85
C ARG A 37 -5.30 3.67 -5.67
N SER A 38 -5.52 2.87 -4.63
CA SER A 38 -4.51 2.61 -3.63
C SER A 38 -3.34 1.95 -4.36
N HIS A 39 -2.29 2.72 -4.67
CA HIS A 39 -1.03 2.15 -5.11
C HIS A 39 -0.63 1.17 -4.02
N GLY A 40 -0.72 -0.14 -4.33
CA GLY A 40 -0.35 -1.18 -3.39
C GLY A 40 1.01 -0.79 -2.82
N SER A 41 1.04 -0.53 -1.52
CA SER A 41 2.29 -0.22 -0.84
C SER A 41 3.16 -1.44 -1.06
N GLY A 42 4.12 -1.33 -1.98
CA GLY A 42 4.99 -2.43 -2.37
C GLY A 42 5.47 -3.09 -1.09
N SER A 43 5.32 -4.43 -1.04
CA SER A 43 5.50 -5.23 0.16
C SER A 43 6.68 -4.69 0.96
N ARG A 44 6.36 -3.97 2.04
CA ARG A 44 7.38 -3.40 2.90
C ARG A 44 8.12 -4.61 3.41
N ARG A 45 9.38 -4.81 3.02
CA ARG A 45 10.32 -5.66 3.78
C ARG A 45 10.50 -4.94 5.11
N ILE A 46 9.49 -5.11 5.97
CA ILE A 46 9.57 -4.80 7.36
C ILE A 46 10.61 -5.79 7.85
N LEU A 47 11.83 -5.30 8.10
CA LEU A 47 12.81 -6.01 8.93
C LEU A 47 12.00 -6.65 10.06
N THR A 48 12.10 -7.97 10.16
CA THR A 48 11.18 -8.71 11.02
C THR A 48 11.31 -8.15 12.44
N SER A 49 10.24 -8.21 13.25
CA SER A 49 10.29 -7.73 14.63
C SER A 49 11.47 -8.33 15.43
N SER A 50 12.01 -9.47 14.98
CA SER A 50 13.25 -10.06 15.51
C SER A 50 14.52 -9.25 15.17
N ASP A 51 14.64 -8.75 13.94
CA ASP A 51 15.79 -7.97 13.47
C ASP A 51 15.90 -6.63 14.20
N ASP A 52 14.77 -5.95 14.43
CA ASP A 52 14.70 -4.68 15.17
C ASP A 52 15.15 -4.86 16.64
N ARG A 53 14.68 -5.92 17.30
CA ARG A 53 15.10 -6.25 18.67
C ARG A 53 16.59 -6.57 18.76
N CYS A 54 17.14 -7.27 17.76
CA CYS A 54 18.57 -7.58 17.70
C CYS A 54 19.40 -6.30 17.58
N GLN A 55 19.01 -5.37 16.71
CA GLN A 55 19.70 -4.08 16.54
C GLN A 55 19.70 -3.24 17.82
N LEU A 56 18.54 -3.16 18.49
CA LEU A 56 18.44 -2.42 19.75
C LEU A 56 19.33 -3.03 20.85
N GLN A 57 19.38 -4.37 20.91
CA GLN A 57 20.24 -5.07 21.86
C GLN A 57 21.72 -4.85 21.55
N CYS A 58 22.12 -4.92 20.28
CA CYS A 58 23.48 -4.61 19.84
C CYS A 58 23.89 -3.17 20.20
N ALA A 59 22.99 -2.20 20.01
CA ALA A 59 23.23 -0.81 20.38
C ALA A 59 23.44 -0.64 21.90
N ARG A 60 22.64 -1.33 22.72
CA ARG A 60 22.79 -1.35 24.20
C ARG A 60 24.13 -1.95 24.62
N CYS A 61 24.49 -3.11 24.07
CA CYS A 61 25.77 -3.76 24.39
C CYS A 61 26.98 -2.90 23.98
N ARG A 62 26.93 -2.23 22.83
CA ARG A 62 28.00 -1.33 22.38
C ARG A 62 28.19 -0.13 23.31
N ARG A 63 27.10 0.46 23.82
CA ARG A 63 27.16 1.55 24.81
C ARG A 63 27.84 1.10 26.11
N ALA A 64 27.37 -0.01 26.68
CA ALA A 64 27.94 -0.56 27.90
C ALA A 64 29.41 -0.97 27.76
N MET A 65 29.83 -1.49 26.59
CA MET A 65 31.25 -1.79 26.34
C MET A 65 32.10 -0.53 26.25
N THR A 66 31.61 0.51 25.59
CA THR A 66 32.35 1.78 25.48
C THR A 66 32.52 2.44 26.85
N GLU A 67 31.48 2.40 27.69
CA GLU A 67 31.53 2.88 29.08
C GLU A 67 32.56 2.12 29.93
N ARG A 68 32.68 0.81 29.75
CA ARG A 68 33.68 -0.02 30.43
C ARG A 68 35.10 0.17 29.91
N GLN A 69 35.26 0.57 28.66
CA GLN A 69 36.58 0.82 28.05
C GLN A 69 37.15 2.20 28.40
N MET A 70 36.31 3.12 28.88
CA MET A 70 36.72 4.47 29.30
C MET A 70 36.77 4.66 30.82
N ALA A 71 36.63 3.56 31.57
CA ALA A 71 36.91 3.48 33.01
C ALA A 71 38.34 2.94 33.23
#